data_AF-A0A2S7XPY7-F1
#
_entry.id   AF-A0A2S7XPY7-F1
#
_cell.length_a   1.000
_cell.length_b   1.000
_cell.length_c   1.000
_cell.angle_alpha   90.00
_cell.angle_beta   90.00
_cell.angle_gamma   90.00
#
_symmetry.space_group_name_H-M   'P 1'
#
loop_
_entity.id
_entity.type
_entity.pdbx_description
1 polymer ?
#
loop_
_entity_poly.entity_id
_entity_poly.type
_entity_poly.pdbx_seq_one_letter_code
_entity_poly.pdbx_strand_id
1 'polypeptide(L)' 'MELFLQLVAAAAMVLMLVYLWPAFKHWQQNSPKAQAGDWQAALLPLGTVVLLVIFLIMAVR' A
#
# COMPACT_ATOMS: atom_id res chain seq x y z
N MET A 1 0.35 25.12 -19.24
CA MET A 1 -0.93 24.62 -18.67
C MET A 1 -1.74 25.85 -18.29
N GLU A 2 -2.84 26.12 -18.98
CA GLU A 2 -3.72 27.26 -18.70
C GLU A 2 -4.30 27.17 -17.27
N LEU A 3 -4.39 28.31 -16.55
CA LEU A 3 -4.83 28.39 -15.14
C LEU A 3 -6.18 27.71 -14.90
N PHE A 4 -7.07 27.77 -15.89
CA PHE A 4 -8.36 27.08 -15.90
C PHE A 4 -8.22 25.56 -15.74
N LEU A 5 -7.31 24.92 -16.48
CA LEU A 5 -7.10 23.47 -16.40
C LEU A 5 -6.55 23.05 -15.04
N GLN A 6 -5.72 23.88 -14.41
CA GLN A 6 -5.22 23.64 -13.06
C GLN A 6 -6.34 23.70 -12.01
N LEU A 7 -7.24 24.68 -12.13
CA LEU A 7 -8.40 24.80 -11.25
C LEU A 7 -9.37 23.62 -11.42
N VAL A 8 -9.63 23.19 -12.65
CA VAL A 8 -10.46 22.01 -12.93
C VAL A 8 -9.82 20.74 -12.37
N ALA A 9 -8.52 20.56 -12.57
CA ALA A 9 -7.79 19.41 -12.01
C ALA A 9 -7.80 19.41 -10.48
N ALA A 10 -7.62 20.57 -9.85
CA ALA A 10 -7.70 20.71 -8.40
C ALA A 10 -9.10 20.38 -7.87
N ALA A 11 -10.16 20.90 -8.52
CA ALA A 11 -11.53 20.59 -8.16
C ALA A 11 -11.85 19.09 -8.31
N ALA A 12 -11.42 18.47 -9.41
CA ALA A 12 -11.58 17.04 -9.63
C ALA A 12 -10.87 16.20 -8.56
N MET A 13 -9.68 16.62 -8.13
CA MET A 13 -8.92 15.96 -7.07
C MET A 13 -9.64 16.04 -5.72
N VAL A 14 -10.17 17.22 -5.36
CA VAL A 14 -10.96 17.39 -4.15
C VAL A 14 -12.22 16.51 -4.19
N LEU A 15 -12.95 16.51 -5.31
CA LEU A 15 -14.13 15.67 -5.48
C LEU A 15 -13.81 14.18 -5.38
N MET A 16 -12.69 13.74 -5.95
CA MET A 16 -12.21 12.36 -5.82
C MET A 16 -11.94 12.00 -4.35
N LEU A 17 -11.28 12.88 -3.59
CA LEU A 17 -11.03 12.66 -2.17
C LEU A 17 -12.33 12.56 -1.37
N VAL A 18 -13.29 13.45 -1.63
CA VAL A 18 -14.62 13.40 -0.99
C VAL A 18 -15.37 12.12 -1.34
N TYR A 19 -15.30 11.70 -2.61
CA TYR A 19 -15.93 10.47 -3.09
C TYR A 19 -15.32 9.21 -2.47
N LEU A 20 -13.99 9.17 -2.30
CA LEU A 20 -13.28 8.03 -1.69
C LEU A 20 -13.32 8.04 -0.16
N TRP A 21 -13.61 9.18 0.46
CA TRP A 21 -13.68 9.34 1.91
C TRP A 21 -14.54 8.29 2.64
N PRO A 22 -15.78 7.96 2.21
CA PRO A 22 -16.57 6.94 2.89
C PRO A 22 -15.93 5.55 2.83
N ALA A 23 -15.32 5.16 1.70
CA ALA A 23 -14.62 3.89 1.57
C ALA A 23 -13.38 3.84 2.48
N PHE A 24 -12.62 4.93 2.53
CA PHE A 24 -11.50 5.07 3.46
C PHE A 24 -11.95 4.94 4.91
N LYS A 25 -13.04 5.61 5.30
CA LYS A 25 -13.60 5.51 6.66
C LYS A 25 -14.08 4.10 6.98
N HIS A 26 -14.76 3.44 6.04
CA HIS A 26 -15.21 2.07 6.19
C HIS A 26 -14.02 1.13 6.43
N TRP A 27 -12.96 1.24 5.62
CA TRP A 27 -11.74 0.45 5.83
C TRP A 27 -11.06 0.80 7.15
N GLN A 28 -10.93 2.07 7.51
CA GLN A 28 -10.30 2.46 8.77
C GLN A 28 -11.03 1.86 10.00
N GLN A 29 -12.36 1.76 9.95
CA GLN A 29 -13.18 1.25 11.04
C GLN A 29 -13.31 -0.28 11.06
N ASN A 30 -13.32 -0.91 9.88
CA ASN A 30 -13.60 -2.34 9.72
C ASN A 30 -12.38 -3.16 9.27
N SER A 31 -11.20 -2.55 9.12
CA SER A 31 -10.00 -3.28 8.72
C SER A 31 -9.62 -4.26 9.82
N PRO A 32 -9.28 -5.52 9.48
CA PRO A 32 -8.70 -6.45 10.44
C PRO A 32 -7.43 -5.82 11.01
N LYS A 33 -7.47 -5.51 12.31
CA LYS A 33 -6.29 -5.01 13.02
C LYS A 33 -5.26 -6.12 13.07
N ALA A 34 -3.98 -5.74 12.96
CA ALA A 34 -2.88 -6.68 13.11
C ALA A 34 -3.03 -7.43 14.44
N GLN A 35 -3.19 -8.74 14.36
CA GLN A 35 -3.31 -9.61 15.52
C GLN A 35 -1.93 -10.04 15.99
N ALA A 36 -1.86 -10.50 17.24
CA ALA A 36 -0.67 -11.18 17.73
C ALA A 36 -0.42 -12.43 16.86
N GLY A 37 0.71 -12.48 16.16
CA GLY A 37 1.01 -13.52 15.18
C GLY A 37 1.16 -13.02 13.74
N ASP A 38 0.59 -11.87 13.38
CA ASP A 38 0.67 -11.36 11.99
C ASP A 38 2.10 -10.97 11.60
N TRP A 39 2.88 -10.47 12.56
CA TRP A 39 4.31 -10.22 12.37
C TRP A 39 5.08 -11.53 12.14
N GLN A 40 4.77 -12.58 12.89
CA GLN A 40 5.37 -13.91 12.68
C GLN A 40 4.95 -14.51 11.33
N ALA A 41 3.70 -14.31 10.90
CA ALA A 41 3.25 -14.73 9.58
C ALA A 41 3.98 -13.97 8.45
N ALA A 42 4.25 -12.67 8.63
CA ALA A 42 5.01 -11.86 7.69
C ALA A 42 6.49 -12.27 7.57
N LEU A 43 7.07 -12.89 8.61
CA LEU A 43 8.45 -13.38 8.57
C LEU A 43 8.65 -14.48 7.51
N LEU A 44 7.64 -15.32 7.25
CA LEU A 44 7.77 -16.43 6.30
C LEU A 44 8.01 -15.97 4.85
N PRO A 45 7.19 -15.09 4.24
CA PRO A 45 7.45 -14.58 2.89
C PRO A 45 8.71 -13.72 2.85
N LEU A 46 8.96 -12.87 3.85
CA LEU A 46 10.18 -12.05 3.90
C LEU A 46 11.44 -12.91 3.98
N GLY A 47 11.45 -13.91 4.86
CA GLY A 47 12.54 -14.87 5.00
C GLY A 47 12.77 -15.65 3.70
N THR A 48 11.70 -16.02 2.98
CA THR A 48 11.80 -16.70 1.68
C THR A 48 12.51 -15.84 0.65
N VAL A 49 12.20 -14.53 0.59
CA VAL A 49 12.90 -13.58 -0.29
C VAL A 49 14.39 -13.48 0.09
N VAL A 50 14.71 -13.39 1.38
CA VAL A 50 16.10 -13.34 1.84
C VAL A 50 16.86 -14.61 1.46
N LEU A 51 16.25 -15.79 1.65
CA LEU A 51 16.83 -17.08 1.27
C LEU A 51 17.05 -17.18 -0.24
N LEU A 52 16.10 -16.71 -1.05
CA LEU A 52 16.25 -16.64 -2.50
C LEU A 52 17.45 -15.79 -2.90
N VAL A 53 17.63 -14.61 -2.30
CA VAL A 53 18.78 -13.74 -2.57
C VAL A 53 20.10 -14.44 -2.19
N ILE A 54 20.15 -15.09 -1.02
CA ILE A 54 21.33 -15.87 -0.60
C ILE A 54 21.64 -16.98 -1.61
N PHE A 55 20.62 -17.74 -2.04
CA PHE A 55 20.77 -18.80 -3.03
C PHE A 55 21.34 -18.26 -4.35
N LEU A 56 20.84 -17.12 -4.84
CA LEU A 56 21.36 -16.49 -6.05
C LEU A 56 22.83 -16.06 -5.91
N ILE A 57 23.21 -15.51 -4.75
CA ILE A 57 24.61 -15.16 -4.47
C ILE A 57 25.50 -16.40 -4.51
N MET A 58 25.04 -17.52 -3.94
CA MET A 58 25.78 -18.78 -3.94
C MET A 58 25.88 -19.42 -5.33
N ALA A 59 24.86 -19.27 -6.17
CA ALA A 59 24.83 -19.85 -7.52
C ALA A 59 25.79 -19.16 -8.51
N VAL A 60 26.23 -17.93 -8.21
CA VAL A 60 27.08 -17.10 -9.10
C VAL A 60 28.50 -16.91 -8.55
N ARG A 61 28.77 -17.33 -7.32
CA ARG A 61 30.12 -17.37 -6.73
C ARG A 61 30.83 -18.67 -7.06
#